data_AF-A0A7K7VT68-F1
#
_entry.id   AF-A0A7K7VT68-F1
#
_cell.length_a   1.000
_cell.length_b   1.000
_cell.length_c   1.000
_cell.angle_alpha   90.00
_cell.angle_beta   90.00
_cell.angle_gamma   90.00
#
_symmetry.space_group_name_H-M   'P 1'
#
loop_
_entity.id
_entity.type
_entity.pdbx_description
1 polymer ?
#
loop_
_entity_poly.entity_id
_entity_poly.type
_entity_poly.pdbx_seq_one_letter_code
_entity_poly.pdbx_strand_id
1 'polypeptide(L)'
;LGRCQLAQLLQRQQLDGYRGYSLADWLCMAFYESNFDTAAKSVNADSSTSFGIFQINNRLWCTDERSPSENLCRVACADLLTSDITDDIICAKKIVRHPQGMDAW
;
A
#
# COMPACT_ATOMS: atom_id res chain seq x y z
N LEU A 1 0.43 11.77 -6.33
CA LEU A 1 -0.93 11.87 -6.93
C LEU A 1 -1.72 12.99 -6.25
N GLY A 2 -2.65 13.66 -6.95
CA GLY A 2 -3.54 14.64 -6.29
C GLY A 2 -4.66 13.96 -5.50
N ARG A 3 -5.09 14.53 -4.35
CA ARG A 3 -6.11 13.93 -3.46
C ARG A 3 -7.38 13.46 -4.20
N CYS A 4 -7.97 14.32 -5.05
CA CYS A 4 -9.19 13.99 -5.78
C CYS A 4 -8.96 12.94 -6.87
N GLN A 5 -7.80 12.96 -7.53
CA GLN A 5 -7.43 11.97 -8.54
C GLN A 5 -7.27 10.59 -7.89
N LEU A 6 -6.62 10.53 -6.73
CA LEU A 6 -6.52 9.32 -5.93
C LEU A 6 -7.91 8.83 -5.52
N ALA A 7 -8.76 9.70 -4.96
CA ALA A 7 -10.12 9.34 -4.55
C ALA A 7 -10.93 8.69 -5.68
N GLN A 8 -10.92 9.28 -6.88
CA GLN A 8 -11.60 8.73 -8.06
C GLN A 8 -11.01 7.38 -8.50
N LEU A 9 -9.69 7.20 -8.38
CA LEU A 9 -9.05 5.93 -8.70
C LEU A 9 -9.45 4.85 -7.68
N LEU A 10 -9.34 5.12 -6.39
CA LEU A 10 -9.69 4.17 -5.32
C LEU A 10 -11.19 3.80 -5.38
N GLN A 11 -12.07 4.77 -5.68
CA GLN A 11 -13.49 4.51 -5.87
C GLN A 11 -13.75 3.59 -7.08
N ARG A 12 -13.11 3.84 -8.23
CA ARG A 12 -13.21 2.96 -9.41
C ARG A 12 -12.68 1.55 -9.13
N GLN A 13 -11.68 1.45 -8.26
CA GLN A 13 -11.13 0.19 -7.79
C GLN A 13 -11.96 -0.44 -6.65
N GLN A 14 -13.15 0.08 -6.34
CA GLN A 14 -14.08 -0.49 -5.36
C GLN A 14 -13.48 -0.61 -3.94
N LEU A 15 -12.72 0.40 -3.53
CA LEU A 15 -12.21 0.49 -2.15
C LEU A 15 -13.20 1.14 -1.18
N ASP A 16 -14.15 1.93 -1.68
CA ASP A 16 -15.19 2.53 -0.84
C ASP A 16 -16.13 1.44 -0.31
N GLY A 17 -16.13 1.26 1.02
CA GLY A 17 -16.84 0.19 1.72
C GLY A 17 -16.10 -1.16 1.73
N TYR A 18 -14.90 -1.26 1.15
CA TYR A 18 -14.15 -2.52 1.12
C TYR A 18 -13.77 -2.94 2.55
N ARG A 19 -14.30 -4.09 2.98
CA ARG A 19 -14.13 -4.62 4.34
C ARG A 19 -14.65 -3.67 5.44
N GLY A 20 -15.57 -2.76 5.10
CA GLY A 20 -16.15 -1.80 6.03
C GLY A 20 -15.40 -0.47 6.13
N TYR A 21 -14.30 -0.29 5.39
CA TYR A 21 -13.55 0.96 5.35
C TYR A 21 -14.09 1.89 4.26
N SER A 22 -14.35 3.13 4.63
CA SER A 22 -14.81 4.17 3.71
C SER A 22 -13.68 4.64 2.79
N LEU A 23 -14.01 5.28 1.68
CA LEU A 23 -13.02 5.94 0.82
C LEU A 23 -12.14 6.95 1.59
N ALA A 24 -12.70 7.61 2.61
CA ALA A 24 -11.96 8.57 3.43
C ALA A 24 -10.87 7.90 4.28
N ASP A 25 -11.09 6.68 4.76
CA ASP A 25 -10.10 5.91 5.53
C ASP A 25 -8.87 5.60 4.68
N TRP A 26 -9.09 5.14 3.44
CA TRP A 26 -8.01 4.87 2.48
C TRP A 26 -7.20 6.13 2.11
N LEU A 27 -7.89 7.26 1.92
CA LEU A 27 -7.23 8.54 1.65
C LEU A 27 -6.47 9.06 2.86
N CYS A 28 -7.00 8.86 4.07
CA CYS A 28 -6.32 9.22 5.32
C CYS A 28 -5.02 8.42 5.46
N MET A 29 -5.10 7.09 5.35
CA MET A 29 -3.93 6.21 5.43
C MET A 29 -2.88 6.62 4.39
N ALA A 30 -3.24 6.74 3.10
CA ALA A 30 -2.28 7.12 2.06
C ALA A 30 -1.64 8.51 2.27
N PHE A 31 -2.35 9.44 2.91
CA PHE A 31 -1.81 10.76 3.23
C PHE A 31 -0.77 10.68 4.36
N TYR A 32 -1.10 9.98 5.45
CA TYR A 32 -0.21 9.88 6.61
C TYR A 32 1.00 8.97 6.36
N GLU A 33 0.84 7.94 5.52
CA GLU A 33 1.90 7.03 5.15
C GLU A 33 2.91 7.65 4.17
N SER A 34 2.45 8.32 3.11
CA SER A 34 3.34 8.77 2.04
C SER A 34 3.09 10.18 1.52
N ASN A 35 2.12 10.91 2.07
CA ASN A 35 1.64 12.18 1.50
C ASN A 35 1.23 12.02 0.01
N PHE A 36 0.61 10.89 -0.32
CA PHE A 36 0.21 10.50 -1.69
C PHE A 36 1.36 10.38 -2.70
N ASP A 37 2.60 10.27 -2.22
CA ASP A 37 3.76 10.01 -3.07
C ASP A 37 3.83 8.52 -3.39
N THR A 38 3.78 8.19 -4.68
CA THR A 38 3.88 6.81 -5.16
C THR A 38 5.32 6.32 -5.22
N ALA A 39 6.30 7.23 -5.20
CA ALA A 39 7.72 6.89 -5.17
C ALA A 39 8.30 6.85 -3.74
N ALA A 40 7.45 6.99 -2.73
CA ALA A 40 7.88 7.02 -1.34
C ALA A 40 8.55 5.72 -0.92
N LYS A 41 9.67 5.86 -0.19
CA LYS A 41 10.46 4.73 0.31
C LYS A 41 11.05 5.07 1.67
N SER A 42 10.75 4.23 2.66
CA SER A 42 11.14 4.47 4.06
C SER A 42 11.84 3.24 4.63
N VAL A 43 13.01 3.43 5.23
CA VAL A 43 13.73 2.37 5.94
C VAL A 43 13.29 2.39 7.40
N ASN A 44 12.84 1.24 7.90
CA ASN A 44 12.34 1.08 9.26
C ASN A 44 13.47 0.73 10.23
N ALA A 45 13.20 0.84 11.54
CA ALA A 45 14.19 0.56 12.59
C ALA A 45 14.70 -0.90 12.57
N ASP A 46 13.88 -1.84 12.10
CA ASP A 46 14.24 -3.26 11.93
C ASP A 46 14.97 -3.54 10.61
N SER A 47 15.38 -2.50 9.88
CA SER A 47 16.00 -2.56 8.55
C SER A 47 15.10 -3.07 7.42
N SER A 48 13.83 -3.39 7.68
CA SER A 48 12.84 -3.57 6.62
C SER A 48 12.60 -2.25 5.90
N THR A 49 12.04 -2.31 4.69
CA THR A 49 11.73 -1.12 3.90
C THR A 49 10.26 -1.14 3.50
N SER A 50 9.62 0.02 3.60
CA SER A 50 8.25 0.28 3.18
C SER A 50 8.24 1.05 1.86
N PHE A 51 7.30 0.69 0.96
CA PHE A 51 7.29 1.12 -0.44
C PHE A 51 5.94 1.68 -0.86
N GLY A 52 5.98 2.71 -1.70
CA GLY A 52 4.84 3.16 -2.46
C GLY A 52 3.85 4.00 -1.66
N ILE A 53 2.69 4.22 -2.28
CA ILE A 53 1.66 5.12 -1.76
C ILE A 53 1.02 4.64 -0.45
N PHE A 54 1.07 3.33 -0.21
CA PHE A 54 0.55 2.71 1.01
C PHE A 54 1.68 2.15 1.89
N GLN A 55 2.94 2.54 1.68
CA GLN A 55 4.07 2.12 2.52
C GLN A 55 4.10 0.60 2.82
N ILE A 56 3.86 -0.21 1.80
CA ILE A 56 3.80 -1.68 1.90
C ILE A 56 5.19 -2.22 2.21
N ASN A 57 5.30 -3.01 3.27
CA ASN A 57 6.57 -3.43 3.84
C ASN A 57 7.15 -4.73 3.21
N ASN A 58 8.43 -4.74 2.85
CA ASN A 58 9.13 -5.89 2.26
C ASN A 58 9.38 -7.05 3.22
N ARG A 59 9.15 -6.91 4.53
CA ARG A 59 9.28 -8.00 5.50
C ARG A 59 8.30 -9.13 5.23
N LEU A 60 7.12 -8.82 4.66
CA LEU A 60 6.05 -9.80 4.46
C LEU A 60 5.37 -9.71 3.10
N TRP A 61 5.19 -8.50 2.56
CA TRP A 61 4.19 -8.28 1.52
C TRP A 61 4.75 -8.31 0.10
N CYS A 62 5.92 -7.73 -0.12
CA CYS A 62 6.62 -7.70 -1.40
C CYS A 62 8.05 -8.24 -1.25
N THR A 63 8.69 -8.60 -2.36
CA THR A 63 10.11 -9.01 -2.36
C THR A 63 10.98 -7.98 -3.05
N ASP A 64 12.19 -7.78 -2.54
CA ASP A 64 13.29 -7.12 -3.25
C ASP A 64 14.50 -8.05 -3.30
N GLU A 65 15.53 -7.67 -4.06
CA GLU A 65 16.75 -8.49 -4.22
C GLU A 65 17.57 -8.62 -2.92
N ARG A 66 17.27 -7.82 -1.89
CA ARG A 66 18.07 -7.72 -0.66
C ARG A 66 17.52 -8.56 0.48
N SER A 67 16.20 -8.72 0.55
CA SER A 67 15.49 -9.35 1.66
C SER A 67 14.48 -10.37 1.13
N PRO A 68 14.80 -11.68 1.17
CA PRO A 68 13.83 -12.71 0.85
C PRO A 68 12.65 -12.62 1.83
N SER A 69 11.45 -12.42 1.32
CA SER A 69 10.21 -12.35 2.10
C SER A 69 9.22 -13.41 1.63
N GLU A 70 8.18 -13.68 2.42
CA GLU A 70 7.08 -14.55 1.98
C GLU A 70 6.35 -14.01 0.74
N ASN A 71 6.50 -12.71 0.46
CA ASN A 71 5.90 -12.01 -0.68
C ASN A 71 4.42 -12.37 -0.86
N LEU A 72 3.63 -12.15 0.19
CA LEU A 72 2.20 -12.51 0.18
C LEU A 72 1.41 -11.81 -0.93
N CYS A 73 1.87 -10.64 -1.39
CA CYS A 73 1.27 -9.94 -2.52
C CYS A 73 1.69 -10.51 -3.88
N ARG A 74 2.80 -11.26 -3.95
CA ARG A 74 3.41 -11.79 -5.19
C ARG A 74 3.78 -10.66 -6.16
N VAL A 75 4.42 -9.63 -5.64
CA VAL A 75 4.83 -8.43 -6.37
C VAL A 75 6.29 -8.08 -6.04
N ALA A 76 7.01 -7.49 -6.98
CA ALA A 76 8.31 -6.91 -6.68
C ALA A 76 8.11 -5.57 -5.98
N CYS A 77 8.88 -5.27 -4.93
CA CYS A 77 8.73 -4.00 -4.22
C CYS A 77 9.03 -2.78 -5.11
N ALA A 78 9.74 -2.97 -6.23
CA ALA A 78 9.99 -1.91 -7.21
C ALA A 78 8.74 -1.53 -8.02
N ASP A 79 7.80 -2.46 -8.23
CA ASP A 79 6.56 -2.20 -8.99
C ASP A 79 5.63 -1.26 -8.21
N LEU A 80 5.66 -1.36 -6.87
CA LEU A 80 4.96 -0.48 -5.93
C LEU A 80 5.47 0.98 -5.92
N LEU A 81 6.55 1.29 -6.65
CA LEU A 81 7.10 2.65 -6.74
C LEU A 81 6.67 3.37 -8.03
N THR A 82 5.88 2.72 -8.89
CA THR A 82 5.47 3.30 -10.16
C THR A 82 4.31 4.29 -10.00
N SER A 83 3.93 4.97 -11.08
CA SER A 83 2.77 5.88 -11.07
C SER A 83 1.43 5.14 -11.23
N ASP A 84 1.46 3.90 -11.72
CA ASP A 84 0.30 3.02 -11.72
C ASP A 84 0.25 2.28 -10.39
N ILE A 85 -0.74 2.60 -9.55
CA ILE A 85 -0.87 2.04 -8.20
C ILE A 85 -1.80 0.82 -8.15
N THR A 86 -2.04 0.17 -9.29
CA THR A 86 -2.99 -0.96 -9.37
C THR A 86 -2.53 -2.13 -8.50
N ASP A 87 -1.24 -2.45 -8.54
CA ASP A 87 -0.59 -3.46 -7.72
C ASP A 87 -0.52 -3.06 -6.23
N ASP A 88 -0.28 -1.78 -5.91
CA ASP A 88 -0.43 -1.26 -4.54
C ASP A 88 -1.84 -1.54 -4.00
N ILE A 89 -2.87 -1.21 -4.79
CA ILE A 89 -4.28 -1.42 -4.39
C ILE A 89 -4.59 -2.90 -4.21
N ILE A 90 -4.13 -3.75 -5.12
CA ILE A 90 -4.33 -5.21 -5.02
C ILE A 90 -3.66 -5.73 -3.73
N CYS A 91 -2.46 -5.26 -3.43
CA CYS A 91 -1.73 -5.66 -2.23
C CYS A 91 -2.41 -5.15 -0.96
N ALA A 92 -2.79 -3.87 -0.90
CA ALA A 92 -3.49 -3.29 0.24
C ALA A 92 -4.82 -4.00 0.54
N LYS A 93 -5.57 -4.39 -0.51
CA LYS A 93 -6.76 -5.25 -0.37
C LYS A 93 -6.45 -6.60 0.27
N LYS A 94 -5.29 -7.22 -0.04
CA LYS A 94 -4.86 -8.45 0.62
C LYS A 94 -4.53 -8.20 2.09
N ILE A 95 -3.82 -7.12 2.41
CA ILE A 95 -3.43 -6.75 3.78
C ILE A 95 -4.68 -6.65 4.67
N VAL A 96 -5.67 -5.85 4.30
CA VAL A 96 -6.89 -5.65 5.13
C VAL A 96 -7.82 -6.87 5.22
N ARG A 97 -7.52 -7.96 4.49
CA ARG A 97 -8.21 -9.25 4.69
C ARG A 97 -7.66 -10.03 5.87
N HIS A 98 -6.43 -9.73 6.32
CA HIS A 98 -5.88 -10.31 7.54
C HIS A 98 -6.61 -9.76 8.78
N PRO A 99 -6.56 -10.48 9.93
CA PRO A 99 -7.30 -10.10 11.13
C PRO A 99 -7.05 -8.69 11.66
N GLN A 100 -5.87 -8.11 11.38
CA GLN A 100 -5.52 -6.74 11.79
C GLN A 100 -6.25 -5.66 10.97
N GLY A 101 -6.78 -5.98 9.79
CA GLY A 101 -7.47 -4.99 8.96
C GLY A 101 -6.55 -3.81 8.60
N MET A 102 -7.05 -2.58 8.77
CA MET A 102 -6.26 -1.35 8.61
C MET A 102 -5.28 -1.08 9.76
N ASP A 103 -5.39 -1.76 10.92
CA ASP A 103 -4.42 -1.61 12.02
C ASP A 103 -3.04 -2.25 11.68
N ALA A 104 -2.90 -2.80 10.47
CA ALA A 104 -1.62 -3.22 9.91
C ALA A 104 -0.73 -2.04 9.49
N TRP A 105 -1.31 -0.83 9.38
CA TRP A 105 -0.63 0.46 9.25
C TRP A 105 -0.64 1.17 10.60
#